data_AF-A0A6P7ZGW3-F1
#
_entry.id   AF-A0A6P7ZGW3-F1
#
_cell.length_a   1.000
_cell.length_b   1.000
_cell.length_c   1.000
_cell.angle_alpha   90.00
_cell.angle_beta   90.00
_cell.angle_gamma   90.00
#
_symmetry.space_group_name_H-M   'P 1'
#
loop_
_entity.id
_entity.type
_entity.pdbx_description
1 polymer ?
#
loop_
_entity_poly.entity_id
_entity_poly.type
_entity_poly.pdbx_seq_one_letter_code
_entity_poly.pdbx_strand_id
1 'polypeptide(L)'
;MMSFLTCLLAAALSVQTAHSLVCFQCEAQTSNWNCLKPVTCPNSDDQCMTAVQFGGIGSTTAYISKGCSPICIATNLNLGVIGSATNCCNSFLCNISSATSVKVSYMAMAVSAAFLCILLRARL
;
A
#
# COMPACT_ATOMS: atom_id res chain seq x y z
N MET A 1 35.31 21.75 0.20
CA MET A 1 34.15 22.12 1.06
C MET A 1 32.83 21.52 0.55
N MET A 2 32.57 21.53 -0.77
CA MET A 2 31.37 20.91 -1.37
C MET A 2 31.33 19.36 -1.24
N SER A 3 32.49 18.71 -1.33
CA SER A 3 32.64 17.25 -1.34
C SER A 3 32.29 16.55 -0.02
N PHE A 4 32.49 17.24 1.11
CA PHE A 4 32.12 16.71 2.43
C PHE A 4 30.61 16.72 2.64
N LEU A 5 29.93 17.77 2.15
CA LEU A 5 28.48 17.90 2.24
C LEU A 5 27.76 16.82 1.43
N THR A 6 28.29 16.49 0.25
CA THR A 6 27.76 15.41 -0.60
C THR A 6 27.94 14.02 0.02
N CYS A 7 29.04 13.75 0.70
CA CYS A 7 29.22 12.50 1.44
C CYS A 7 28.28 12.40 2.65
N LEU A 8 28.05 13.51 3.36
CA LEU A 8 27.14 13.52 4.52
C LEU A 8 25.68 13.26 4.12
N LEU A 9 25.24 13.83 2.99
CA LEU A 9 23.92 13.55 2.42
C LEU A 9 23.80 12.08 2.00
N ALA A 10 24.79 11.53 1.28
CA ALA A 10 24.78 10.12 0.88
C ALA A 10 24.73 9.16 2.09
N ALA A 11 25.45 9.47 3.16
CA ALA A 11 25.41 8.70 4.40
C ALA A 11 24.06 8.80 5.12
N ALA A 12 23.44 9.98 5.17
CA ALA A 12 22.12 10.17 5.76
C ALA A 12 21.01 9.43 4.98
N LEU A 13 21.12 9.36 3.64
CA LEU A 13 20.20 8.57 2.82
C LEU A 13 20.40 7.04 2.96
N SER A 14 21.52 6.60 3.51
CA SER A 14 21.83 5.17 3.73
C SER A 14 21.29 4.61 5.05
N VAL A 15 20.76 5.47 5.93
CA VAL A 15 20.09 5.02 7.16
C VAL A 15 18.70 4.49 6.79
N GLN A 16 18.67 3.23 6.40
CA GLN A 16 17.43 2.45 6.36
C GLN A 16 17.01 2.26 7.83
N THR A 17 16.25 3.20 8.37
CA THR A 17 15.64 3.05 9.68
C THR A 17 14.82 1.76 9.64
N ALA A 18 15.23 0.74 10.40
CA ALA A 18 14.47 -0.50 10.59
C ALA A 18 13.25 -0.16 11.45
N HIS A 19 12.33 0.61 10.87
CA HIS A 19 11.08 0.94 11.50
C HIS A 19 10.18 -0.27 11.30
N SER A 20 9.66 -0.81 12.40
CA SER A 20 8.65 -1.85 12.33
C SER A 20 7.49 -1.34 11.47
N LEU A 21 7.12 -2.13 10.45
CA LEU A 21 6.05 -1.80 9.52
C LEU A 21 4.75 -1.64 10.30
N VAL A 22 3.91 -0.68 9.92
CA VAL A 22 2.56 -0.52 10.48
C VAL A 22 1.56 -0.74 9.37
N CYS A 23 0.59 -1.61 9.61
CA CYS A 23 -0.46 -1.95 8.66
C CYS A 23 -1.83 -1.76 9.30
N PHE A 24 -2.89 -1.70 8.50
CA PHE A 24 -4.25 -1.91 9.00
C PHE A 24 -4.53 -3.39 9.21
N GLN A 25 -5.29 -3.73 10.26
CA GLN A 25 -5.71 -5.09 10.58
C GLN A 25 -7.20 -5.19 10.82
N CYS A 26 -7.83 -6.21 10.26
CA CYS A 26 -9.19 -6.62 10.58
C CYS A 26 -9.46 -8.03 10.06
N GLU A 27 -10.57 -8.61 10.51
CA GLU A 27 -11.03 -9.92 10.05
C GLU A 27 -12.49 -9.81 9.57
N ALA A 28 -12.74 -10.33 8.37
CA ALA A 28 -14.07 -10.52 7.78
C ALA A 28 -15.03 -9.32 7.89
N GLN A 29 -14.55 -8.11 7.57
CA GLN A 29 -15.37 -6.90 7.57
C GLN A 29 -16.02 -6.65 6.21
N THR A 30 -17.28 -6.23 6.19
CA THR A 30 -18.00 -5.89 4.95
C THR A 30 -17.71 -4.48 4.45
N SER A 31 -17.09 -3.64 5.27
CA SER A 31 -16.75 -2.25 4.96
C SER A 31 -15.27 -1.99 5.24
N ASN A 32 -14.59 -1.32 4.31
CA ASN A 32 -13.20 -0.93 4.49
C ASN A 32 -13.01 -0.01 5.70
N TRP A 33 -13.99 0.84 6.01
CA TRP A 33 -13.93 1.76 7.16
C TRP A 33 -13.82 1.03 8.50
N ASN A 34 -14.50 -0.11 8.64
CA ASN A 34 -14.40 -0.97 9.82
C ASN A 34 -13.08 -1.76 9.85
N CYS A 35 -12.27 -1.65 8.80
CA CYS A 35 -11.02 -2.37 8.61
C CYS A 35 -9.79 -1.45 8.68
N LEU A 36 -9.91 -0.27 9.31
CA LEU A 36 -8.85 0.73 9.44
C LEU A 36 -8.24 0.79 10.86
N LYS A 37 -8.06 -0.36 11.52
CA LYS A 37 -7.36 -0.42 12.80
C LYS A 37 -5.84 -0.53 12.57
N PRO A 38 -5.02 0.49 12.89
CA PRO A 38 -3.58 0.41 12.71
C PRO A 38 -2.95 -0.53 13.75
N VAL A 39 -1.98 -1.33 13.31
CA VAL A 39 -1.19 -2.23 14.15
C VAL A 39 0.27 -2.25 13.72
N THR A 40 1.16 -2.32 14.70
CA THR A 40 2.60 -2.49 14.50
C THR A 40 2.90 -3.96 14.20
N CYS A 41 3.55 -4.24 13.08
CA CYS A 41 3.88 -5.58 12.65
C CYS A 41 5.10 -6.14 13.41
N PRO A 42 5.15 -7.46 13.66
CA PRO A 42 6.36 -8.09 14.16
C PRO A 42 7.51 -7.92 13.16
N ASN A 43 8.75 -7.98 13.62
CA ASN A 43 9.93 -7.80 12.76
C ASN A 43 10.07 -8.88 11.66
N SER A 44 9.38 -10.02 11.82
CA SER A 44 9.29 -11.06 10.79
C SER A 44 8.40 -10.67 9.61
N ASP A 45 7.49 -9.71 9.80
CA ASP A 45 6.44 -9.39 8.86
C ASP A 45 6.72 -8.04 8.22
N ASP A 46 7.28 -8.09 7.01
CA ASP A 46 7.69 -6.92 6.23
C ASP A 46 6.67 -6.52 5.16
N GLN A 47 5.49 -7.14 5.16
CA GLN A 47 4.43 -6.84 4.20
C GLN A 47 3.05 -6.68 4.87
N CYS A 48 2.28 -5.71 4.37
CA CYS A 48 0.85 -5.61 4.61
C CYS A 48 0.08 -6.42 3.58
N MET A 49 -0.89 -7.20 4.04
CA MET A 49 -1.81 -7.98 3.22
C MET A 49 -3.23 -7.40 3.28
N THR A 50 -3.95 -7.47 2.16
CA THR A 50 -5.40 -7.29 2.08
C THR A 50 -6.00 -8.45 1.29
N ALA A 51 -6.88 -9.23 1.91
CA ALA A 51 -7.68 -10.24 1.26
C ALA A 51 -9.14 -9.77 1.15
N VAL A 52 -9.76 -10.02 0.01
CA VAL A 52 -11.18 -9.79 -0.24
C VAL A 52 -11.76 -11.09 -0.75
N GLN A 53 -12.84 -11.57 -0.13
CA GLN A 53 -13.55 -12.77 -0.53
C GLN A 53 -15.02 -12.43 -0.79
N PHE A 54 -15.57 -12.92 -1.88
CA PHE A 54 -16.98 -12.77 -2.22
C PHE A 54 -17.52 -14.11 -2.73
N GLY A 55 -18.78 -14.42 -2.44
CA GLY A 55 -19.34 -15.71 -2.81
C GLY A 55 -20.84 -15.84 -2.56
N GLY A 56 -21.53 -16.52 -3.48
CA GLY A 56 -22.95 -16.90 -3.39
C GLY A 56 -23.76 -16.47 -4.62
N ILE A 57 -24.74 -17.29 -5.01
CA ILE A 57 -25.69 -16.95 -6.08
C ILE A 57 -26.51 -15.75 -5.61
N GLY A 58 -26.33 -14.58 -6.25
CA GLY A 58 -26.97 -13.33 -5.84
C GLY A 58 -26.32 -12.62 -4.64
N SER A 59 -25.19 -13.11 -4.16
CA SER A 59 -24.46 -12.47 -3.05
C SER A 59 -23.66 -11.28 -3.55
N THR A 60 -24.04 -10.08 -3.10
CA THR A 60 -23.29 -8.83 -3.33
C THR A 60 -22.31 -8.55 -2.20
N THR A 61 -22.25 -9.42 -1.19
CA THR A 61 -21.47 -9.20 0.02
C THR A 61 -20.04 -9.68 -0.17
N ALA A 62 -19.09 -8.75 -0.03
CA ALA A 62 -17.68 -9.04 0.04
C ALA A 62 -17.19 -8.88 1.48
N TYR A 63 -16.25 -9.74 1.88
CA TYR A 63 -15.58 -9.70 3.18
C TYR A 63 -14.12 -9.34 2.98
N ILE A 64 -13.64 -8.40 3.79
CA ILE A 64 -12.29 -7.83 3.76
C ILE A 64 -11.56 -8.28 5.02
N SER A 65 -10.36 -8.81 4.84
CA SER A 65 -9.41 -9.09 5.91
C SER A 65 -8.08 -8.39 5.60
N LYS A 66 -7.45 -7.82 6.62
CA LYS A 66 -6.16 -7.12 6.50
C LYS A 66 -5.24 -7.52 7.64
N GLY A 67 -3.93 -7.47 7.42
CA GLY A 67 -2.96 -7.74 8.46
C GLY A 67 -1.52 -7.64 7.98
N CYS A 68 -0.61 -8.02 8.87
CA CYS A 68 0.81 -8.20 8.59
C CYS A 68 1.04 -9.63 8.10
N SER A 69 2.03 -9.82 7.22
CA SER A 69 2.48 -11.15 6.80
C SER A 69 3.95 -11.12 6.43
N PRO A 70 4.73 -12.18 6.74
CA PRO A 70 6.09 -12.37 6.24
C PRO A 70 6.11 -12.78 4.75
N ILE A 71 5.01 -13.35 4.26
CA ILE A 71 4.87 -13.83 2.88
C ILE A 71 3.48 -13.42 2.39
N CYS A 72 3.44 -12.56 1.38
CA CYS A 72 2.19 -12.16 0.74
C CYS A 72 2.26 -12.42 -0.77
N ILE A 73 1.34 -13.23 -1.28
CA ILE A 73 1.20 -13.54 -2.70
C ILE A 73 -0.05 -12.83 -3.23
N ALA A 74 0.14 -11.91 -4.16
CA ALA A 74 -0.96 -11.23 -4.81
C ALA A 74 -1.70 -12.21 -5.74
N THR A 75 -2.99 -12.39 -5.52
CA THR A 75 -3.83 -13.33 -6.29
C THR A 75 -5.14 -12.65 -6.68
N ASN A 76 -5.71 -13.04 -7.82
CA ASN A 76 -7.05 -12.62 -8.21
C ASN A 76 -7.74 -13.82 -8.86
N LEU A 77 -8.67 -14.43 -8.12
CA LEU A 77 -9.40 -15.61 -8.53
C LEU A 77 -10.88 -15.24 -8.63
N ASN A 78 -11.50 -15.55 -9.77
CA ASN A 78 -12.93 -15.33 -9.98
C ASN A 78 -13.50 -16.56 -10.69
N LEU A 79 -14.34 -17.32 -9.98
CA LEU A 79 -15.04 -18.51 -10.47
C LEU A 79 -16.53 -18.20 -10.70
N GLY A 80 -16.84 -16.95 -11.07
CA GLY A 80 -18.19 -16.45 -11.35
C GLY A 80 -19.01 -16.21 -10.10
N VAL A 81 -19.35 -17.27 -9.37
CA VAL A 81 -20.21 -17.22 -8.18
C VAL A 81 -19.41 -16.99 -6.90
N ILE A 82 -18.10 -17.24 -6.94
CA ILE A 82 -17.16 -17.07 -5.83
C ILE A 82 -15.88 -16.45 -6.37
N GLY A 83 -15.26 -15.55 -5.62
CA GLY A 83 -13.94 -15.04 -5.94
C GLY A 83 -13.17 -14.55 -4.72
N SER A 84 -11.86 -14.45 -4.90
CA SER A 84 -10.91 -14.05 -3.87
C SER A 84 -9.81 -13.19 -4.49
N ALA A 85 -9.51 -12.05 -3.89
CA ALA A 85 -8.43 -11.17 -4.30
C ALA A 85 -7.51 -10.86 -3.13
N THR A 86 -6.21 -11.00 -3.33
CA THR A 86 -5.18 -10.68 -2.35
C THR A 86 -4.26 -9.60 -2.92
N ASN A 87 -3.99 -8.55 -2.16
CA ASN A 87 -3.05 -7.49 -2.49
C ASN A 87 -1.99 -7.34 -1.39
N CYS A 88 -0.76 -6.99 -1.80
CA CYS A 88 0.42 -6.94 -0.96
C CYS A 88 1.15 -5.61 -1.15
N CYS A 89 1.66 -5.02 -0.07
CA CYS A 89 2.47 -3.80 -0.11
C CYS A 89 3.38 -3.71 1.12
N ASN A 90 4.45 -2.91 1.09
CA ASN A 90 5.49 -2.88 2.14
C ASN A 90 5.76 -1.48 2.73
N SER A 91 4.78 -0.58 2.67
CA SER A 91 4.92 0.80 3.15
C SER A 91 3.96 1.08 4.30
N PHE A 92 4.28 2.07 5.12
CA PHE A 92 3.45 2.46 6.27
C PHE A 92 1.98 2.67 5.87
N LEU A 93 1.06 1.92 6.49
CA LEU A 93 -0.38 1.96 6.26
C LEU A 93 -0.80 1.82 4.79
N CYS A 94 0.02 1.16 3.96
CA CYS A 94 -0.21 1.05 2.52
C CYS A 94 -1.49 0.29 2.15
N ASN A 95 -1.99 -0.57 3.04
CA ASN A 95 -3.20 -1.34 2.86
C ASN A 95 -4.48 -0.57 3.26
N ILE A 96 -4.51 0.75 3.07
CA ILE A 96 -5.68 1.59 3.39
C ILE A 96 -6.91 1.25 2.53
N SER A 97 -6.70 0.86 1.28
CA SER A 97 -7.76 0.52 0.32
C SER A 97 -8.06 -0.98 0.31
N SER A 98 -9.27 -1.37 -0.06
CA SER A 98 -9.58 -2.76 -0.41
C SER A 98 -8.71 -3.26 -1.57
N ALA A 99 -8.63 -4.58 -1.81
CA ALA A 99 -7.77 -5.21 -2.81
C ALA A 99 -7.97 -4.72 -4.27
N THR A 100 -8.99 -3.90 -4.54
CA THR A 100 -9.10 -3.05 -5.72
C THR A 100 -8.17 -1.84 -5.61
N SER A 101 -6.86 -2.03 -5.72
CA SER A 101 -5.90 -0.92 -5.74
C SER A 101 -5.63 -0.49 -7.18
N VAL A 102 -6.04 0.73 -7.54
CA VAL A 102 -5.38 1.48 -8.62
C VAL A 102 -3.95 1.76 -8.17
N LYS A 103 -2.95 1.29 -8.91
CA LYS A 103 -1.55 1.67 -8.66
C LYS A 103 -1.38 3.14 -9.05
N VAL A 104 -1.44 4.04 -8.08
CA VAL A 104 -1.08 5.44 -8.31
C VAL A 104 0.45 5.49 -8.48
N SER A 105 0.90 5.73 -9.70
CA SER A 105 2.33 5.91 -9.98
C SER A 105 2.78 7.25 -9.40
N TYR A 106 3.59 7.20 -8.34
CA TYR A 106 4.23 8.39 -7.77
C TYR A 106 5.04 9.15 -8.83
N MET A 107 5.62 8.43 -9.80
CA MET A 107 6.35 9.05 -10.91
C MET A 107 5.43 9.87 -11.81
N ALA A 108 4.20 9.39 -12.06
CA ALA A 108 3.23 10.14 -12.85
C ALA A 108 2.84 11.46 -12.14
N MET A 109 2.61 11.43 -10.82
CA MET A 109 2.31 12.65 -10.06
C MET A 109 3.48 13.64 -10.04
N ALA A 110 4.71 13.16 -9.86
CA ALA A 110 5.90 14.01 -9.87
C ALA A 110 6.11 14.70 -11.23
N VAL A 111 5.91 13.97 -12.33
CA VAL A 111 6.02 14.52 -13.70
C VAL A 111 4.93 15.56 -13.96
N SER A 112 3.68 15.28 -13.57
CA SER A 112 2.58 16.24 -13.73
C SER A 112 2.80 17.52 -12.92
N ALA A 113 3.26 17.40 -11.67
CA ALA A 113 3.58 18.55 -10.83
C ALA A 113 4.75 19.37 -11.39
N ALA A 114 5.82 18.70 -11.86
CA ALA A 114 6.94 19.37 -12.50
C ALA A 114 6.52 20.11 -13.79
N PHE A 115 5.68 19.49 -14.62
CA PHE A 115 5.18 20.09 -15.86
C PHE A 115 4.31 21.32 -15.60
N LEU A 116 3.40 21.25 -14.63
CA LEU A 116 2.60 22.41 -14.18
C LEU A 116 3.49 23.55 -13.67
N CYS A 117 4.51 23.24 -12.87
CA CYS A 117 5.48 24.23 -12.40
C CYS A 117 6.24 24.90 -13.56
N ILE A 118 6.61 24.15 -14.60
CA ILE A 118 7.29 24.70 -15.78
C ILE A 118 6.34 25.61 -16.57
N LEU A 119 5.09 25.21 -16.78
CA LEU A 119 4.08 26.01 -17.48
C LEU A 119 3.75 27.31 -16.75
N LEU A 120 3.64 27.26 -15.41
CA LEU A 120 3.42 28.45 -14.58
C LEU A 120 4.59 29.42 -14.66
N ARG A 121 5.83 28.91 -14.77
CA ARG A 121 7.03 29.74 -14.98
C ARG A 121 7.19 30.27 -16.40
N ALA A 122 6.67 29.56 -17.41
CA ALA A 122 6.71 30.01 -18.80
C ALA A 122 5.62 31.04 -19.14
N ARG A 123 4.61 31.18 -18.27
CA ARG A 123 3.52 32.16 -18.36
C ARG A 123 3.77 33.43 -17.53
N LEU A 124 4.87 33.48 -16.75
CA LEU A 124 5.28 34.62 -15.93
C LEU A 124 6.47 35.34 -16.56
#